data_AF-A0A4Q5V7N8-F1
#
_entry.id   AF-A0A4Q5V7N8-F1
#
_cell.length_a   1.000
_cell.length_b   1.000
_cell.length_c   1.000
_cell.angle_alpha   90.00
_cell.angle_beta   90.00
_cell.angle_gamma   90.00
#
_symmetry.space_group_name_H-M   'P 1'
#
loop_
_entity.id
_entity.type
_entity.pdbx_description
1 polymer ?
#
loop_
_entity_poly.entity_id
_entity_poly.type
_entity_poly.pdbx_seq_one_letter_code
_entity_poly.pdbx_strand_id
1 'polypeptide(L)'
;MKVEKSIIYKGLICIAFSASSLFASSAFALDVNTVKTTVNNGVSVLQSTQSATDGGWSSLEDLAYVNTAAAIEALRAANQRNGAYYGGVAWLENHNANNTDLNAKKISALVRHGNNITPDLGLMQSSKQDTAQGGWGLSKGYFNSPLETALVLQALSDAKDTTNQNAAVTYLVANQKADGGWSVVGASGSDYWVTAEAVIALVNNQTQTGVASALTRASAYLASVPPASVNSIVLAKTTLALFKLNGINSVVDSLVSSLLSKQVTSGNWGDILSTANAITTLAYCAGLNTFSESSTVVIDQEQLRTNINRQLGYAAYGKLTLADIRSLKSLDLRSSNISNLNGLQGATGLTNIKVNAGTNISAISGLGISVFVDSDSDDIAEASDNCPTASNVNQINMDGDAWGDACDSDIDGDKMPNIWELQYSFNQSNASDATTDADTDQMTNLSEYLAGTNPRVNDTDTDGLLDGVEVKFGLNPLDNTDAAKDFDLDGLTNAQEIARKTDINNPDTDRDNLSDGAEVLAGRNPLLNEPALIVIISGLLLN
;
A
#
# COMPACT_ATOMS: atom_id res chain seq x y z
N MET A 1 -17.26 11.75 42.38
CA MET A 1 -16.77 13.07 42.86
C MET A 1 -15.26 12.98 43.05
N LYS A 2 -14.50 13.12 41.97
CA LYS A 2 -13.03 13.10 41.96
C LYS A 2 -12.56 14.30 41.16
N VAL A 3 -11.55 14.95 41.73
CA VAL A 3 -10.97 16.25 41.39
C VAL A 3 -10.30 16.20 40.00
N GLU A 4 -10.78 17.01 39.06
CA GLU A 4 -10.07 17.28 37.81
C GLU A 4 -8.99 18.34 38.05
N LYS A 5 -7.73 17.94 37.81
CA LYS A 5 -6.60 18.86 37.68
C LYS A 5 -6.60 19.44 36.28
N SER A 6 -6.90 20.74 36.19
CA SER A 6 -6.62 21.58 35.03
C SER A 6 -5.11 21.63 34.80
N ILE A 7 -4.65 21.04 33.68
CA ILE A 7 -3.31 21.29 33.13
C ILE A 7 -3.48 22.27 31.97
N ILE A 8 -2.80 23.39 32.13
CA ILE A 8 -2.73 24.53 31.24
C ILE A 8 -1.98 24.13 29.96
N TYR A 9 -2.68 23.95 28.85
CA TYR A 9 -2.11 24.07 27.50
C TYR A 9 -2.37 25.50 26.99
N LYS A 10 -1.42 26.41 27.30
CA LYS A 10 -1.26 27.68 26.58
C LYS A 10 -0.36 27.41 25.38
N GLY A 11 -0.83 27.69 24.17
CA GLY A 11 0.06 27.80 23.01
C GLY A 11 -0.42 27.25 21.68
N LEU A 12 -1.69 27.45 21.30
CA LEU A 12 -2.08 27.47 19.88
C LEU A 12 -3.16 28.55 19.71
N ILE A 13 -2.74 29.77 19.37
CA ILE A 13 -3.62 30.72 18.70
C ILE A 13 -3.68 30.25 17.24
N CYS A 14 -4.51 29.25 16.99
CA CYS A 14 -5.17 29.14 15.70
C CYS A 14 -6.15 30.30 15.64
N ILE A 15 -5.92 31.27 14.76
CA ILE A 15 -7.00 32.16 14.32
C ILE A 15 -7.94 31.29 13.49
N ALA A 16 -8.84 30.59 14.18
CA ALA A 16 -10.05 30.06 13.58
C ALA A 16 -10.96 31.26 13.32
N PHE A 17 -11.02 31.73 12.08
CA PHE A 17 -12.18 32.49 11.63
C PHE A 17 -13.35 31.50 11.55
N SER A 18 -14.12 31.41 12.63
CA SER A 18 -15.45 30.81 12.60
C SER A 18 -16.33 31.67 11.69
N ALA A 19 -16.80 31.06 10.60
CA ALA A 19 -17.80 31.65 9.71
C ALA A 19 -19.11 31.88 10.47
N SER A 20 -19.29 33.05 11.10
CA SER A 20 -20.56 33.56 11.61
C SER A 20 -20.43 35.02 12.06
N SER A 21 -20.28 35.94 11.11
CA SER A 21 -20.69 37.35 11.28
C SER A 21 -20.67 38.08 9.94
N LEU A 22 -21.68 37.82 9.10
CA LEU A 22 -22.13 38.83 8.14
C LEU A 22 -22.86 39.91 8.96
N PHE A 23 -22.34 41.13 8.99
CA PHE A 23 -22.97 42.31 8.39
C PHE A 23 -22.10 43.56 8.62
N ALA A 24 -21.75 44.19 7.49
CA ALA A 24 -21.42 45.60 7.29
C ALA A 24 -20.19 46.22 8.01
N SER A 25 -19.03 46.16 7.33
CA SER A 25 -18.27 47.38 7.06
C SER A 25 -17.74 47.34 5.63
N SER A 26 -18.36 48.11 4.74
CA SER A 26 -17.88 48.38 3.39
C SER A 26 -16.57 49.16 3.46
N ALA A 27 -15.45 48.57 3.06
CA ALA A 27 -14.28 49.35 2.63
C ALA A 27 -13.34 48.59 1.66
N PHE A 28 -13.24 47.25 1.71
CA PHE A 28 -12.32 46.50 0.85
C PHE A 28 -12.97 45.16 0.47
N ALA A 29 -13.22 44.93 -0.81
CA ALA A 29 -13.86 43.73 -1.31
C ALA A 29 -13.01 43.17 -2.46
N LEU A 30 -12.08 42.28 -2.10
CA LEU A 30 -11.31 41.51 -3.08
C LEU A 30 -12.29 40.82 -4.03
N ASP A 31 -12.19 41.10 -5.35
CA ASP A 31 -13.00 40.42 -6.35
C ASP A 31 -12.48 38.99 -6.57
N VAL A 32 -13.01 38.07 -5.77
CA VAL A 32 -12.63 36.65 -5.77
C VAL A 32 -12.86 36.00 -7.14
N ASN A 33 -13.85 36.42 -7.92
CA ASN A 33 -14.13 35.84 -9.23
C ASN A 33 -13.08 36.25 -10.27
N THR A 34 -12.71 37.53 -10.26
CA THR A 34 -11.59 38.02 -11.09
C THR A 34 -10.29 37.34 -10.68
N VAL A 35 -9.99 37.25 -9.38
CA VAL A 35 -8.80 36.55 -8.89
C VAL A 35 -8.77 35.09 -9.34
N LYS A 36 -9.88 34.36 -9.20
CA LYS A 36 -10.00 32.95 -9.63
C LYS A 36 -9.75 32.79 -11.13
N THR A 37 -10.31 33.67 -11.96
CA THR A 37 -10.11 33.66 -13.41
C THR A 37 -8.64 33.91 -13.76
N THR A 38 -8.04 34.93 -13.16
CA THR A 38 -6.62 35.27 -13.32
C THR A 38 -5.69 34.14 -12.86
N VAL A 39 -5.99 33.48 -11.73
CA VAL A 39 -5.27 32.31 -11.24
C VAL A 39 -5.36 31.15 -12.24
N ASN A 40 -6.55 30.85 -12.77
CA ASN A 40 -6.73 29.79 -13.76
C ASN A 40 -5.94 30.05 -15.04
N ASN A 41 -5.87 31.30 -15.52
CA ASN A 41 -5.04 31.66 -16.67
C ASN A 41 -3.56 31.34 -16.41
N GLY A 42 -3.05 31.67 -15.22
CA GLY A 42 -1.68 31.33 -14.81
C GLY A 42 -1.43 29.83 -14.69
N VAL A 43 -2.38 29.09 -14.12
CA VAL A 43 -2.32 27.62 -14.01
C VAL A 43 -2.20 27.00 -15.40
N SER A 44 -3.00 27.45 -16.37
CA SER A 44 -2.92 26.97 -17.75
C SER A 44 -1.54 27.18 -18.35
N VAL A 45 -0.88 28.32 -18.06
CA VAL A 45 0.50 28.56 -18.49
C VAL A 45 1.47 27.58 -17.84
N LEU A 46 1.37 27.38 -16.52
CA LEU A 46 2.25 26.41 -15.84
C LEU A 46 2.09 25.02 -16.46
N GLN A 47 0.87 24.56 -16.70
CA GLN A 47 0.62 23.27 -17.33
C GLN A 47 1.21 23.19 -18.75
N SER A 48 1.03 24.22 -19.58
CA SER A 48 1.52 24.20 -20.96
C SER A 48 3.03 24.34 -21.10
N THR A 49 3.71 24.80 -20.05
CA THR A 49 5.17 25.03 -20.03
C THR A 49 5.95 23.95 -19.29
N GLN A 50 5.26 23.01 -18.65
CA GLN A 50 5.90 21.86 -18.04
C GLN A 50 6.51 20.96 -19.12
N SER A 51 7.71 20.49 -18.87
CA SER A 51 8.37 19.51 -19.73
C SER A 51 7.59 18.18 -19.74
N ALA A 52 7.21 17.74 -20.93
CA ALA A 52 6.49 16.47 -21.12
C ALA A 52 7.39 15.23 -20.89
N THR A 53 8.72 15.40 -20.87
CA THR A 53 9.67 14.28 -20.79
C THR A 53 10.10 13.96 -19.38
N ASP A 54 10.27 14.97 -18.52
CA ASP A 54 10.78 14.78 -17.15
C ASP A 54 9.85 15.37 -16.08
N GLY A 55 8.88 16.22 -16.43
CA GLY A 55 7.93 16.83 -15.49
C GLY A 55 8.45 18.10 -14.78
N GLY A 56 9.63 18.58 -15.15
CA GLY A 56 10.23 19.81 -14.60
C GLY A 56 9.82 21.09 -15.33
N TRP A 57 10.13 22.25 -14.73
CA TRP A 57 9.87 23.59 -15.27
C TRP A 57 11.14 24.38 -15.67
N SER A 58 12.10 23.73 -16.33
CA SER A 58 13.17 24.34 -17.14
C SER A 58 14.01 23.22 -17.74
N SER A 59 14.78 23.52 -18.79
CA SER A 59 15.88 22.66 -19.24
C SER A 59 17.22 22.99 -18.58
N LEU A 60 17.31 24.09 -17.83
CA LEU A 60 18.49 24.46 -17.06
C LEU A 60 18.33 23.98 -15.62
N GLU A 61 19.21 23.11 -15.14
CA GLU A 61 19.05 22.35 -13.89
C GLU A 61 18.74 23.22 -12.65
N ASP A 62 19.54 24.25 -12.36
CA ASP A 62 19.32 25.12 -11.19
C ASP A 62 17.99 25.90 -11.29
N LEU A 63 17.64 26.35 -12.49
CA LEU A 63 16.39 27.08 -12.74
C LEU A 63 15.19 26.14 -12.72
N ALA A 64 15.35 24.89 -13.18
CA ALA A 64 14.34 23.85 -13.14
C ALA A 64 13.95 23.57 -11.69
N TYR A 65 14.91 23.56 -10.77
CA TYR A 65 14.65 23.28 -9.37
C TYR A 65 13.76 24.33 -8.72
N VAL A 66 14.17 25.61 -8.80
CA VAL A 66 13.43 26.73 -8.20
C VAL A 66 12.05 26.87 -8.84
N ASN A 67 11.97 26.73 -10.17
CA ASN A 67 10.70 26.82 -10.88
C ASN A 67 9.77 25.66 -10.53
N THR A 68 10.27 24.43 -10.48
CA THR A 68 9.46 23.24 -10.18
C THR A 68 8.91 23.30 -8.76
N ALA A 69 9.75 23.64 -7.77
CA ALA A 69 9.29 23.81 -6.40
C ALA A 69 8.23 24.91 -6.26
N ALA A 70 8.41 26.04 -6.95
CA ALA A 70 7.41 27.11 -6.95
C ALA A 70 6.12 26.71 -7.68
N ALA A 71 6.21 26.00 -8.82
CA ALA A 71 5.07 25.55 -9.59
C ALA A 71 4.21 24.54 -8.81
N ILE A 72 4.83 23.62 -8.06
CA ILE A 72 4.13 22.69 -7.17
C ILE A 72 3.34 23.45 -6.09
N GLU A 73 3.94 24.44 -5.45
CA GLU A 73 3.25 25.27 -4.45
C GLU A 73 2.12 26.10 -5.09
N ALA A 74 2.34 26.63 -6.29
CA ALA A 74 1.32 27.39 -7.03
C ALA A 74 0.11 26.53 -7.38
N LEU A 75 0.35 25.35 -7.97
CA LEU A 75 -0.70 24.39 -8.31
C LEU A 75 -1.41 23.90 -7.05
N ARG A 76 -0.68 23.70 -5.96
CA ARG A 76 -1.28 23.39 -4.66
C ARG A 76 -2.19 24.51 -4.15
N ALA A 77 -1.67 25.73 -4.10
CA ALA A 77 -2.41 26.88 -3.59
C ALA A 77 -3.65 27.17 -4.45
N ALA A 78 -3.58 26.93 -5.76
CA ALA A 78 -4.71 27.06 -6.68
C ALA A 78 -5.68 25.85 -6.65
N ASN A 79 -5.44 24.87 -5.78
CA ASN A 79 -6.22 23.62 -5.69
C ASN A 79 -6.25 22.81 -7.00
N GLN A 80 -5.08 22.70 -7.66
CA GLN A 80 -4.86 22.06 -8.95
C GLN A 80 -3.96 20.82 -8.81
N ARG A 81 -4.50 19.77 -8.18
CA ARG A 81 -3.86 18.45 -7.99
C ARG A 81 -3.96 17.56 -9.24
N ASN A 82 -3.52 18.09 -10.38
CA ASN A 82 -3.62 17.42 -11.68
C ASN A 82 -2.27 16.81 -12.09
N GLY A 83 -2.19 16.24 -13.30
CA GLY A 83 -0.98 15.60 -13.83
C GLY A 83 0.26 16.50 -13.74
N ALA A 84 0.11 17.81 -13.92
CA ALA A 84 1.24 18.72 -13.81
C ALA A 84 1.78 18.82 -12.39
N TYR A 85 0.90 18.87 -11.38
CA TYR A 85 1.29 18.87 -9.98
C TYR A 85 2.08 17.61 -9.61
N TYR A 86 1.56 16.43 -9.97
CA TYR A 86 2.23 15.16 -9.67
C TYR A 86 3.51 14.97 -10.48
N GLY A 87 3.56 15.42 -11.73
CA GLY A 87 4.79 15.43 -12.54
C GLY A 87 5.90 16.26 -11.90
N GLY A 88 5.57 17.43 -11.35
CA GLY A 88 6.53 18.25 -10.62
C GLY A 88 7.02 17.60 -9.33
N VAL A 89 6.11 16.99 -8.55
CA VAL A 89 6.47 16.26 -7.33
C VAL A 89 7.43 15.12 -7.65
N ALA A 90 7.10 14.29 -8.66
CA ALA A 90 7.97 13.21 -9.11
C ALA A 90 9.32 13.73 -9.60
N TRP A 91 9.36 14.88 -10.29
CA TRP A 91 10.62 15.51 -10.67
C TRP A 91 11.45 15.88 -9.43
N LEU A 92 10.88 16.56 -8.44
CA LEU A 92 11.62 16.92 -7.21
C LEU A 92 12.12 15.71 -6.41
N GLU A 93 11.34 14.64 -6.34
CA GLU A 93 11.75 13.40 -5.66
C GLU A 93 13.01 12.79 -6.29
N ASN A 94 13.13 12.88 -7.61
CA ASN A 94 14.23 12.30 -8.37
C ASN A 94 15.41 13.25 -8.59
N HIS A 95 15.38 14.47 -8.03
CA HIS A 95 16.45 15.46 -8.16
C HIS A 95 17.02 15.90 -6.80
N ASN A 96 18.34 15.98 -6.74
CA ASN A 96 19.06 16.36 -5.52
C ASN A 96 19.27 17.88 -5.47
N ALA A 97 18.88 18.49 -4.35
CA ALA A 97 19.21 19.87 -4.07
C ALA A 97 20.71 20.01 -3.78
N ASN A 98 21.42 20.83 -4.57
CA ASN A 98 22.87 21.02 -4.44
C ASN A 98 23.27 22.12 -3.45
N ASN A 99 22.31 22.86 -2.89
CA ASN A 99 22.55 23.95 -1.95
C ASN A 99 21.38 24.10 -0.94
N THR A 100 21.58 24.91 0.10
CA THR A 100 20.64 25.11 1.21
C THR A 100 19.29 25.69 0.75
N ASP A 101 19.31 26.64 -0.19
CA ASP A 101 18.11 27.28 -0.72
C ASP A 101 17.21 26.25 -1.44
N LEU A 102 17.80 25.53 -2.40
CA LEU A 102 17.09 24.49 -3.13
C LEU A 102 16.56 23.40 -2.20
N ASN A 103 17.34 23.01 -1.18
CA ASN A 103 16.92 21.97 -0.24
C ASN A 103 15.74 22.44 0.61
N ALA A 104 15.78 23.66 1.13
CA ALA A 104 14.67 24.23 1.89
C ALA A 104 13.37 24.31 1.05
N LYS A 105 13.47 24.69 -0.23
CA LYS A 105 12.33 24.69 -1.16
C LYS A 105 11.81 23.28 -1.45
N LYS A 106 12.71 22.29 -1.63
CA LYS A 106 12.35 20.88 -1.80
C LYS A 106 11.54 20.37 -0.62
N ILE A 107 12.07 20.54 0.60
CA ILE A 107 11.42 20.11 1.85
C ILE A 107 10.03 20.73 1.94
N SER A 108 9.92 22.04 1.71
CA SER A 108 8.64 22.77 1.79
C SER A 108 7.60 22.29 0.77
N ALA A 109 8.02 21.83 -0.42
CA ALA A 109 7.14 21.30 -1.44
C ALA A 109 6.70 19.85 -1.13
N LEU A 110 7.66 18.99 -0.78
CA LEU A 110 7.44 17.56 -0.55
C LEU A 110 6.71 17.26 0.76
N VAL A 111 7.01 17.98 1.84
CA VAL A 111 6.32 17.77 3.13
C VAL A 111 4.82 18.06 3.02
N ARG A 112 4.44 19.08 2.24
CA ARG A 112 3.04 19.46 2.01
C ARG A 112 2.30 18.50 1.08
N HIS A 113 3.01 17.60 0.41
CA HIS A 113 2.45 16.47 -0.33
C HIS A 113 2.32 15.21 0.54
N GLY A 114 3.19 15.04 1.54
CA GLY A 114 3.17 13.90 2.47
C GLY A 114 4.38 12.97 2.36
N ASN A 115 5.43 13.38 1.65
CA ASN A 115 6.66 12.59 1.49
C ASN A 115 7.49 12.50 2.77
N ASN A 116 8.31 11.45 2.86
CA ASN A 116 9.37 11.36 3.87
C ASN A 116 10.53 12.32 3.52
N ILE A 117 10.64 13.40 4.29
CA ILE A 117 11.65 14.45 4.12
C ILE A 117 12.82 14.35 5.13
N THR A 118 12.89 13.26 5.90
CA THR A 118 13.92 13.06 6.94
C THR A 118 15.35 13.15 6.39
N PRO A 119 15.69 12.54 5.23
CA PRO A 119 17.03 12.67 4.66
C PRO A 119 17.38 14.11 4.27
N ASP A 120 16.44 14.83 3.66
CA ASP A 120 16.61 16.21 3.21
C ASP A 120 16.80 17.17 4.41
N LEU A 121 16.06 16.96 5.51
CA LEU A 121 16.26 17.67 6.77
C LEU A 121 17.67 17.45 7.34
N GLY A 122 18.17 16.20 7.33
CA GLY A 122 19.52 15.89 7.79
C GLY A 122 20.60 16.63 6.99
N LEU A 123 20.43 16.69 5.66
CA LEU A 123 21.32 17.45 4.77
C LEU A 123 21.26 18.96 5.06
N MET A 124 20.06 19.51 5.28
CA MET A 124 19.85 20.92 5.57
C MET A 124 20.46 21.32 6.94
N GLN A 125 20.33 20.48 7.96
CA GLN A 125 20.97 20.72 9.26
C GLN A 125 22.51 20.67 9.13
N SER A 126 23.03 19.79 8.28
CA SER A 126 24.46 19.62 8.03
C SER A 126 25.08 20.72 7.15
N SER A 127 24.27 21.58 6.52
CA SER A 127 24.77 22.67 5.66
C SER A 127 25.19 23.93 6.43
N LYS A 128 24.98 23.97 7.76
CA LYS A 128 25.52 25.04 8.62
C LYS A 128 27.05 25.08 8.50
N GLN A 129 27.61 26.29 8.45
CA GLN A 129 29.07 26.50 8.44
C GLN A 129 29.69 26.09 9.79
N ASP A 130 29.01 26.42 10.89
CA ASP A 130 29.36 26.03 12.25
C ASP A 130 28.08 25.61 13.00
N THR A 131 28.15 24.52 13.76
CA THR A 131 27.08 24.07 14.66
C THR A 131 26.68 25.11 15.71
N ALA A 132 27.57 26.04 16.08
CA ALA A 132 27.31 27.10 17.05
C ALA A 132 26.58 28.34 16.45
N GLN A 133 26.51 28.47 15.12
CA GLN A 133 25.94 29.66 14.49
C GLN A 133 24.41 29.60 14.42
N GLY A 134 23.73 30.73 14.62
CA GLY A 134 22.26 30.79 14.57
C GLY A 134 21.67 30.59 13.17
N GLY A 135 22.34 31.10 12.13
CA GLY A 135 21.83 31.11 10.75
C GLY A 135 22.40 30.04 9.82
N TRP A 136 21.97 30.10 8.55
CA TRP A 136 22.43 29.28 7.43
C TRP A 136 22.93 30.16 6.29
N GLY A 137 23.89 29.65 5.53
CA GLY A 137 24.36 30.23 4.28
C GLY A 137 24.03 29.34 3.08
N LEU A 138 24.44 29.77 1.89
CA LEU A 138 24.14 29.10 0.62
C LEU A 138 24.48 27.60 0.63
N SER A 139 25.63 27.21 1.20
CA SER A 139 26.02 25.81 1.39
C SER A 139 27.04 25.69 2.52
N LYS A 140 27.47 24.45 2.84
CA LYS A 140 28.46 24.20 3.88
C LYS A 140 29.74 25.00 3.62
N GLY A 141 30.15 25.81 4.59
CA GLY A 141 31.34 26.67 4.49
C GLY A 141 31.04 28.13 4.16
N TYR A 142 29.83 28.47 3.71
CA TYR A 142 29.42 29.85 3.45
C TYR A 142 28.88 30.53 4.72
N PHE A 143 29.15 31.84 4.84
CA PHE A 143 28.62 32.64 5.94
C PHE A 143 27.09 32.66 5.96
N ASN A 144 26.53 32.81 7.16
CA ASN A 144 25.09 32.92 7.33
C ASN A 144 24.50 34.15 6.61
N SER A 145 23.27 34.00 6.10
CA SER A 145 22.52 35.06 5.44
C SER A 145 21.08 35.10 5.95
N PRO A 146 20.43 36.29 5.96
CA PRO A 146 19.00 36.38 6.25
C PRO A 146 18.12 35.58 5.30
N LEU A 147 18.42 35.55 4.00
CA LEU A 147 17.59 34.87 3.00
C LEU A 147 17.58 33.35 3.21
N GLU A 148 18.75 32.72 3.26
CA GLU A 148 18.84 31.27 3.45
C GLU A 148 18.29 30.86 4.81
N THR A 149 18.55 31.65 5.86
CA THR A 149 18.00 31.36 7.20
C THR A 149 16.47 31.45 7.22
N ALA A 150 15.87 32.41 6.50
CA ALA A 150 14.43 32.53 6.40
C ALA A 150 13.81 31.33 5.67
N LEU A 151 14.41 30.89 4.58
CA LEU A 151 13.94 29.72 3.81
C LEU A 151 14.05 28.42 4.63
N VAL A 152 15.16 28.24 5.36
CA VAL A 152 15.32 27.11 6.27
C VAL A 152 14.26 27.15 7.38
N LEU A 153 14.01 28.31 7.99
CA LEU A 153 12.99 28.42 9.03
C LEU A 153 11.57 28.13 8.49
N GLN A 154 11.26 28.49 7.24
CA GLN A 154 10.02 28.08 6.58
C GLN A 154 9.95 26.55 6.44
N ALA A 155 11.00 25.91 5.92
CA ALA A 155 11.07 24.47 5.73
C ALA A 155 10.94 23.69 7.06
N LEU A 156 11.64 24.14 8.11
CA LEU A 156 11.53 23.57 9.47
C LEU A 156 10.11 23.69 10.00
N SER A 157 9.48 24.86 9.82
CA SER A 157 8.11 25.10 10.28
C SER A 157 7.10 24.22 9.54
N ASP A 158 7.28 24.03 8.23
CA ASP A 158 6.43 23.14 7.42
C ASP A 158 6.62 21.66 7.79
N ALA A 159 7.87 21.25 8.05
CA ALA A 159 8.24 19.93 8.53
C ALA A 159 7.87 19.65 9.98
N LYS A 160 7.46 20.69 10.73
CA LYS A 160 7.30 20.64 12.19
C LYS A 160 8.57 20.16 12.90
N ASP A 161 9.73 20.42 12.30
CA ASP A 161 11.04 20.14 12.91
C ASP A 161 11.44 21.31 13.81
N THR A 162 11.66 21.02 15.08
CA THR A 162 12.03 22.01 16.10
C THR A 162 13.55 22.19 16.22
N THR A 163 14.34 21.33 15.58
CA THR A 163 15.80 21.33 15.63
C THR A 163 16.35 22.63 15.06
N ASN A 164 17.07 23.40 15.89
CA ASN A 164 17.64 24.71 15.56
C ASN A 164 16.63 25.79 15.12
N GLN A 165 15.33 25.58 15.28
CA GLN A 165 14.29 26.54 14.88
C GLN A 165 14.42 27.86 15.66
N ASN A 166 14.62 27.79 16.98
CA ASN A 166 14.83 28.96 17.84
C ASN A 166 16.12 29.73 17.47
N ALA A 167 17.17 29.01 17.06
CA ALA A 167 18.43 29.61 16.62
C ALA A 167 18.25 30.42 15.33
N ALA A 168 17.46 29.90 14.38
CA ALA A 168 17.09 30.58 13.14
C ALA A 168 16.29 31.86 13.43
N VAL A 169 15.29 31.78 14.30
CA VAL A 169 14.47 32.94 14.70
C VAL A 169 15.33 34.01 15.36
N THR A 170 16.16 33.61 16.33
CA THR A 170 17.08 34.53 17.04
C THR A 170 18.02 35.23 16.05
N TYR A 171 18.58 34.49 15.09
CA TYR A 171 19.43 35.06 14.05
C TYR A 171 18.70 36.10 13.19
N LEU A 172 17.49 35.80 12.72
CA LEU A 172 16.72 36.74 11.89
C LEU A 172 16.38 38.02 12.66
N VAL A 173 15.92 37.90 13.91
CA VAL A 173 15.64 39.07 14.76
C VAL A 173 16.89 39.93 14.97
N ALA A 174 18.04 39.32 15.23
CA ALA A 174 19.29 40.03 15.45
C ALA A 174 19.86 40.73 14.20
N ASN A 175 19.51 40.25 12.99
CA ASN A 175 20.02 40.76 11.72
C ASN A 175 19.03 41.67 10.97
N GLN A 176 17.97 42.16 11.63
CA GLN A 176 17.08 43.15 11.06
C GLN A 176 17.77 44.53 11.00
N LYS A 177 17.71 45.20 9.84
CA LYS A 177 18.30 46.52 9.63
C LYS A 177 17.49 47.63 10.30
N ALA A 178 18.07 48.82 10.41
CA ALA A 178 17.46 49.98 11.05
C ALA A 178 16.22 50.53 10.30
N ASP A 179 16.15 50.34 9.00
CA ASP A 179 15.00 50.65 8.14
C ASP A 179 13.82 49.67 8.31
N GLY A 180 14.02 48.58 9.06
CA GLY A 180 12.99 47.61 9.41
C GLY A 180 12.94 46.37 8.51
N GLY A 181 13.77 46.27 7.48
CA GLY A 181 13.83 45.10 6.62
C GLY A 181 15.04 44.20 6.86
N TRP A 182 15.26 43.28 5.92
CA TRP A 182 16.45 42.44 5.79
C TRP A 182 17.05 42.58 4.40
N SER A 183 18.29 42.13 4.23
CA SER A 183 18.99 42.16 2.95
C SER A 183 19.83 40.90 2.75
N VAL A 184 20.36 40.74 1.54
CA VAL A 184 21.52 39.88 1.31
C VAL A 184 22.72 40.39 2.12
N VAL A 185 23.68 39.50 2.40
CA VAL A 185 24.87 39.83 3.21
C VAL A 185 25.64 41.01 2.61
N GLY A 186 26.03 41.96 3.45
CA GLY A 186 26.89 43.10 3.07
C GLY A 186 26.19 44.26 2.36
N ALA A 187 24.90 44.17 2.04
CA ALA A 187 24.15 45.28 1.46
C ALA A 187 23.95 46.41 2.49
N SER A 188 23.90 47.67 2.03
CA SER A 188 23.70 48.84 2.90
C SER A 188 22.24 48.99 3.34
N GLY A 189 21.29 48.88 2.41
CA GLY A 189 19.84 48.91 2.68
C GLY A 189 19.17 47.54 2.64
N SER A 190 17.91 47.49 3.10
CA SER A 190 17.06 46.32 2.95
C SER A 190 16.57 46.08 1.53
N ASP A 191 16.18 44.84 1.27
CA ASP A 191 15.58 44.36 0.03
C ASP A 191 14.16 43.82 0.30
N TYR A 192 13.21 44.13 -0.58
CA TYR A 192 11.80 43.74 -0.41
C TYR A 192 11.60 42.22 -0.46
N TRP A 193 12.32 41.50 -1.33
CA TRP A 193 12.23 40.05 -1.44
C TRP A 193 12.72 39.37 -0.18
N VAL A 194 13.93 39.71 0.27
CA VAL A 194 14.53 39.12 1.48
C VAL A 194 13.69 39.46 2.71
N THR A 195 13.16 40.69 2.79
CA THR A 195 12.27 41.10 3.87
C THR A 195 10.96 40.30 3.85
N ALA A 196 10.38 40.07 2.68
CA ALA A 196 9.16 39.27 2.55
C ALA A 196 9.39 37.82 3.00
N GLU A 197 10.49 37.17 2.59
CA GLU A 197 10.82 35.80 3.03
C GLU A 197 11.06 35.73 4.54
N ALA A 198 11.73 36.73 5.14
CA ALA A 198 11.93 36.81 6.58
C ALA A 198 10.59 36.97 7.34
N VAL A 199 9.67 37.78 6.84
CA VAL A 199 8.33 37.93 7.41
C VAL A 199 7.54 36.63 7.32
N ILE A 200 7.55 35.95 6.16
CA ILE A 200 6.87 34.65 5.98
C ILE A 200 7.41 33.60 6.95
N ALA A 201 8.73 33.60 7.21
CA ALA A 201 9.35 32.68 8.15
C ALA A 201 9.00 32.98 9.62
N LEU A 202 8.92 34.26 9.99
CA LEU A 202 8.72 34.70 11.37
C LEU A 202 7.26 34.74 11.81
N VAL A 203 6.30 34.78 10.89
CA VAL A 203 4.87 34.98 11.21
C VAL A 203 4.29 33.91 12.15
N ASN A 204 4.81 32.69 12.14
CA ASN A 204 4.37 31.61 13.01
C ASN A 204 5.12 31.59 14.37
N ASN A 205 6.08 32.48 14.57
CA ASN A 205 6.97 32.54 15.74
C ASN A 205 6.74 33.80 16.59
N GLN A 206 5.57 34.44 16.48
CA GLN A 206 5.27 35.74 17.11
C GLN A 206 5.44 35.79 18.62
N THR A 207 5.30 34.64 19.30
CA THR A 207 5.45 34.53 20.75
C THR A 207 6.91 34.51 21.20
N GLN A 208 7.87 34.31 20.28
CA GLN A 208 9.29 34.35 20.59
C GLN A 208 9.78 35.79 20.75
N THR A 209 10.76 35.96 21.64
CA THR A 209 11.26 37.29 22.05
C THR A 209 11.77 38.08 20.85
N GLY A 210 11.30 39.33 20.72
CA GLY A 210 11.70 40.26 19.67
C GLY A 210 11.02 40.06 18.31
N VAL A 211 10.33 38.93 18.06
CA VAL A 211 9.69 38.65 16.78
C VAL A 211 8.55 39.61 16.47
N ALA A 212 7.66 39.87 17.43
CA ALA A 212 6.54 40.78 17.22
C ALA A 212 7.00 42.19 16.81
N SER A 213 8.00 42.74 17.50
CA SER A 213 8.58 44.05 17.17
C SER A 213 9.26 44.06 15.80
N ALA A 214 9.97 42.97 15.46
CA ALA A 214 10.58 42.83 14.15
C ALA A 214 9.52 42.80 13.03
N LEU A 215 8.44 42.03 13.20
CA LEU A 215 7.33 41.95 12.24
C LEU A 215 6.61 43.29 12.07
N THR A 216 6.40 44.07 13.14
CA THR A 216 5.81 45.42 13.02
C THR A 216 6.64 46.33 12.13
N ARG A 217 7.97 46.37 12.33
CA ARG A 217 8.88 47.20 11.54
C ARG A 217 8.96 46.72 10.09
N ALA A 218 9.00 45.40 9.89
CA ALA A 218 9.02 44.80 8.56
C ALA A 218 7.72 45.05 7.79
N SER A 219 6.57 45.01 8.47
CA SER A 219 5.27 45.34 7.88
C SER A 219 5.25 46.78 7.36
N ALA A 220 5.84 47.73 8.10
CA ALA A 220 5.92 49.13 7.66
C ALA A 220 6.84 49.29 6.44
N TYR A 221 7.99 48.61 6.44
CA TYR A 221 8.90 48.60 5.29
C TYR A 221 8.25 47.97 4.05
N LEU A 222 7.61 46.79 4.17
CA LEU A 222 6.95 46.13 3.05
C LEU A 222 5.76 46.93 2.51
N ALA A 223 5.03 47.65 3.38
CA ALA A 223 3.92 48.51 2.97
C ALA A 223 4.36 49.72 2.11
N SER A 224 5.65 50.08 2.10
CA SER A 224 6.20 51.14 1.24
C SER A 224 6.64 50.66 -0.14
N VAL A 225 6.41 49.38 -0.50
CA VAL A 225 6.80 48.84 -1.81
C VAL A 225 6.15 49.63 -2.96
N PRO A 226 6.91 50.12 -3.97
CA PRO A 226 6.34 50.83 -5.12
C PRO A 226 5.85 49.82 -6.19
N PRO A 227 4.54 49.53 -6.31
CA PRO A 227 4.07 48.35 -7.07
C PRO A 227 4.35 48.46 -8.57
N ALA A 228 4.36 49.68 -9.13
CA ALA A 228 4.71 49.92 -10.52
C ALA A 228 6.18 49.65 -10.84
N SER A 229 7.10 49.88 -9.89
CA SER A 229 8.54 49.84 -10.11
C SER A 229 9.17 48.47 -9.84
N VAL A 230 8.50 47.62 -9.06
CA VAL A 230 8.99 46.26 -8.77
C VAL A 230 8.48 45.24 -9.79
N ASN A 231 9.25 44.17 -9.98
CA ASN A 231 8.83 43.04 -10.79
C ASN A 231 7.72 42.23 -10.10
N SER A 232 7.08 41.34 -10.85
CA SER A 232 5.90 40.59 -10.38
C SER A 232 6.21 39.70 -9.18
N ILE A 233 7.39 39.07 -9.16
CA ILE A 233 7.80 38.14 -8.09
C ILE A 233 7.98 38.88 -6.75
N VAL A 234 8.65 40.04 -6.74
CA VAL A 234 8.81 40.88 -5.54
C VAL A 234 7.46 41.39 -5.05
N LEU A 235 6.59 41.83 -5.96
CA LEU A 235 5.24 42.27 -5.61
C LEU A 235 4.43 41.12 -4.99
N ALA A 236 4.49 39.93 -5.60
CA ALA A 236 3.79 38.74 -5.11
C ALA A 236 4.25 38.35 -3.70
N LYS A 237 5.56 38.19 -3.47
CA LYS A 237 6.09 37.84 -2.14
C LYS A 237 5.78 38.89 -1.09
N THR A 238 5.91 40.18 -1.43
CA THR A 238 5.58 41.28 -0.51
C THR A 238 4.10 41.23 -0.10
N THR A 239 3.23 41.01 -1.07
CA THR A 239 1.78 40.87 -0.84
C THR A 239 1.48 39.65 0.02
N LEU A 240 2.08 38.49 -0.26
CA LEU A 240 1.89 37.26 0.51
C LEU A 240 2.37 37.41 1.96
N ALA A 241 3.51 38.06 2.17
CA ALA A 241 4.06 38.33 3.50
C ALA A 241 3.12 39.22 4.32
N LEU A 242 2.64 40.33 3.73
CA LEU A 242 1.68 41.23 4.39
C LEU A 242 0.34 40.56 4.65
N PHE A 243 -0.16 39.75 3.72
CA PHE A 243 -1.39 38.95 3.90
C PHE A 243 -1.26 37.95 5.05
N LYS A 244 -0.15 37.19 5.10
CA LYS A 244 0.07 36.22 6.19
C LYS A 244 0.16 36.89 7.55
N LEU A 245 0.71 38.10 7.61
CA LEU A 245 0.87 38.85 8.86
C LEU A 245 -0.43 39.53 9.32
N ASN A 246 -1.16 40.15 8.40
CA ASN A 246 -2.24 41.09 8.73
C ASN A 246 -3.62 40.70 8.17
N GLY A 247 -3.72 39.62 7.39
CA GLY A 247 -4.91 39.29 6.61
C GLY A 247 -5.17 40.27 5.47
N ILE A 248 -6.37 40.21 4.89
CA ILE A 248 -6.81 41.20 3.90
C ILE A 248 -7.10 42.53 4.60
N ASN A 249 -6.44 43.59 4.13
CA ASN A 249 -6.68 44.99 4.53
C ASN A 249 -6.46 45.90 3.29
N SER A 250 -6.59 47.21 3.48
CA SER A 250 -6.47 48.19 2.38
C SER A 250 -5.16 48.12 1.60
N VAL A 251 -4.05 47.85 2.28
CA VAL A 251 -2.72 47.75 1.65
C VAL A 251 -2.65 46.46 0.83
N VAL A 252 -3.02 45.32 1.44
CA VAL A 252 -3.00 44.02 0.76
C VAL A 252 -3.95 44.02 -0.44
N ASP A 253 -5.15 44.57 -0.32
CA ASP A 253 -6.14 44.68 -1.41
C ASP A 253 -5.61 45.52 -2.60
N SER A 254 -4.94 46.65 -2.29
CA SER A 254 -4.29 47.48 -3.32
C SER A 254 -3.11 46.77 -4.00
N LEU A 255 -2.33 45.99 -3.26
CA LEU A 255 -1.21 45.23 -3.82
C LEU A 255 -1.70 44.04 -4.65
N VAL A 256 -2.77 43.37 -4.23
CA VAL A 256 -3.43 42.32 -5.04
C VAL A 256 -3.95 42.92 -6.34
N SER A 257 -4.62 44.07 -6.31
CA SER A 257 -5.08 44.77 -7.52
C SER A 257 -3.91 45.11 -8.46
N SER A 258 -2.79 45.57 -7.90
CA SER A 258 -1.57 45.84 -8.66
C SER A 258 -0.99 44.57 -9.28
N LEU A 259 -0.99 43.45 -8.54
CA LEU A 259 -0.49 42.16 -9.03
C LEU A 259 -1.38 41.58 -10.14
N LEU A 260 -2.71 41.70 -10.02
CA LEU A 260 -3.66 41.32 -11.07
C LEU A 260 -3.38 42.09 -12.37
N SER A 261 -3.11 43.40 -12.27
CA SER A 261 -2.81 44.24 -13.44
C SER A 261 -1.49 43.92 -14.15
N LYS A 262 -0.58 43.19 -13.48
CA LYS A 262 0.69 42.75 -14.08
C LYS A 262 0.57 41.44 -14.89
N GLN A 263 -0.58 40.76 -14.87
CA GLN A 263 -0.78 39.59 -15.72
C GLN A 263 -0.83 40.04 -17.18
N VAL A 264 0.04 39.49 -18.03
CA VAL A 264 0.04 39.78 -19.46
C VAL A 264 -1.01 38.93 -20.19
N THR A 265 -1.28 39.23 -21.46
CA THR A 265 -2.32 38.57 -22.28
C THR A 265 -2.16 37.06 -22.41
N SER A 266 -0.93 36.54 -22.31
CA SER A 266 -0.65 35.09 -22.30
C SER A 266 -0.99 34.41 -20.97
N GLY A 267 -1.47 35.14 -19.96
CA GLY A 267 -1.84 34.61 -18.65
C GLY A 267 -0.69 34.48 -17.65
N ASN A 268 0.53 34.87 -18.02
CA ASN A 268 1.72 34.78 -17.16
C ASN A 268 2.11 36.13 -16.52
N TRP A 269 3.08 36.11 -15.61
CA TRP A 269 3.61 37.30 -14.92
C TRP A 269 5.06 37.63 -15.29
N GLY A 270 5.50 37.22 -16.48
CA GLY A 270 6.85 37.43 -17.01
C GLY A 270 7.59 36.11 -17.23
N ASP A 271 7.95 35.44 -16.13
CA ASP A 271 8.64 34.16 -16.12
C ASP A 271 7.88 33.11 -15.28
N ILE A 272 8.33 31.86 -15.28
CA ILE A 272 7.69 30.76 -14.55
C ILE A 272 7.69 31.01 -13.04
N LEU A 273 8.79 31.50 -12.48
CA LEU A 273 8.92 31.74 -11.06
C LEU A 273 8.01 32.88 -10.60
N SER A 274 7.98 33.98 -11.35
CA SER A 274 7.05 35.10 -11.19
C SER A 274 5.60 34.64 -11.28
N THR A 275 5.27 33.80 -12.26
CA THR A 275 3.93 33.25 -12.48
C THR A 275 3.49 32.36 -11.31
N ALA A 276 4.34 31.43 -10.89
CA ALA A 276 4.05 30.53 -9.78
C ALA A 276 3.84 31.29 -8.46
N ASN A 277 4.68 32.29 -8.16
CA ASN A 277 4.52 33.09 -6.95
C ASN A 277 3.30 34.02 -6.99
N ALA A 278 2.95 34.56 -8.17
CA ALA A 278 1.73 35.33 -8.34
C ALA A 278 0.48 34.47 -8.11
N ILE A 279 0.41 33.28 -8.73
CA ILE A 279 -0.67 32.31 -8.51
C ILE A 279 -0.80 31.96 -7.03
N THR A 280 0.32 31.58 -6.39
CA THR A 280 0.36 31.24 -4.97
C THR A 280 -0.26 32.35 -4.13
N THR A 281 0.25 33.58 -4.31
CA THR A 281 -0.17 34.76 -3.54
C THR A 281 -1.66 35.06 -3.71
N LEU A 282 -2.12 35.10 -4.96
CA LEU A 282 -3.51 35.38 -5.30
C LEU A 282 -4.44 34.30 -4.74
N ALA A 283 -4.05 33.03 -4.84
CA ALA A 283 -4.82 31.91 -4.34
C ALA A 283 -4.95 31.93 -2.81
N TYR A 284 -3.89 32.28 -2.08
CA TYR A 284 -3.98 32.50 -0.62
C TYR A 284 -4.88 33.68 -0.26
N CYS A 285 -4.73 34.83 -0.93
CA CYS A 285 -5.52 36.03 -0.65
C CYS A 285 -7.02 35.82 -0.89
N ALA A 286 -7.37 35.06 -1.94
CA ALA A 286 -8.75 34.73 -2.30
C ALA A 286 -9.29 33.45 -1.62
N GLY A 287 -8.49 32.77 -0.79
CA GLY A 287 -8.89 31.52 -0.11
C GLY A 287 -9.10 30.32 -1.04
N LEU A 288 -8.55 30.34 -2.26
CA LEU A 288 -8.67 29.25 -3.25
C LEU A 288 -7.89 27.98 -2.84
N ASN A 289 -6.94 28.13 -1.92
CA ASN A 289 -6.16 27.06 -1.31
C ASN A 289 -6.97 26.22 -0.30
N THR A 290 -8.21 26.59 -0.05
CA THR A 290 -9.18 25.74 0.64
C THR A 290 -9.85 24.84 -0.42
N PHE A 291 -9.79 23.53 -0.23
CA PHE A 291 -10.47 22.59 -1.10
C PHE A 291 -11.95 22.96 -1.20
N SER A 292 -12.41 23.38 -2.38
CA SER A 292 -13.85 23.48 -2.63
C SER A 292 -14.40 22.06 -2.67
N GLU A 293 -15.35 21.78 -1.78
CA GLU A 293 -16.08 20.51 -1.75
C GLU A 293 -16.66 20.14 -3.12
N SER A 294 -16.94 21.12 -3.99
CA SER A 294 -17.50 20.91 -5.34
C SER A 294 -16.48 20.54 -6.43
N SER A 295 -15.17 20.43 -6.13
CA SER A 295 -14.16 20.04 -7.12
C SER A 295 -14.37 18.60 -7.58
N THR A 296 -14.48 18.37 -8.90
CA THR A 296 -14.59 17.02 -9.47
C THR A 296 -13.32 16.19 -9.19
N VAL A 297 -13.50 14.96 -8.76
CA VAL A 297 -12.43 13.96 -8.60
C VAL A 297 -12.46 13.00 -9.78
N VAL A 298 -11.31 12.80 -10.40
CA VAL A 298 -11.15 11.84 -11.51
C VAL A 298 -10.80 10.47 -10.95
N ILE A 299 -11.57 9.47 -11.33
CA ILE A 299 -11.34 8.06 -11.01
C ILE A 299 -11.28 7.30 -12.33
N ASP A 300 -10.07 6.90 -12.71
CA ASP A 300 -9.80 6.27 -14.01
C ASP A 300 -10.31 4.83 -14.06
N GLN A 301 -10.27 4.12 -12.92
CA GLN A 301 -10.86 2.79 -12.80
C GLN A 301 -12.38 2.88 -12.81
N GLU A 302 -12.98 2.40 -13.89
CA GLU A 302 -14.43 2.40 -14.08
C GLU A 302 -15.18 1.63 -13.00
N GLN A 303 -14.68 0.46 -12.59
CA GLN A 303 -15.30 -0.36 -11.55
C GLN A 303 -15.25 0.30 -10.18
N LEU A 304 -14.13 0.95 -9.84
CA LEU A 304 -14.00 1.72 -8.60
C LEU A 304 -14.98 2.91 -8.59
N ARG A 305 -15.03 3.67 -9.69
CA ARG A 305 -15.98 4.78 -9.84
C ARG A 305 -17.43 4.32 -9.70
N THR A 306 -17.78 3.20 -10.33
CA THR A 306 -19.13 2.64 -10.30
C THR A 306 -19.52 2.21 -8.89
N ASN A 307 -18.61 1.56 -8.16
CA ASN A 307 -18.81 1.18 -6.77
C ASN A 307 -19.03 2.38 -5.85
N ILE A 308 -18.22 3.43 -6.00
CA ILE A 308 -18.35 4.67 -5.23
C ILE A 308 -19.69 5.36 -5.55
N ASN A 309 -20.04 5.50 -6.83
CA ASN A 309 -21.31 6.09 -7.24
C ASN A 309 -22.50 5.29 -6.66
N ARG A 310 -22.45 3.95 -6.71
CA ARG A 310 -23.48 3.08 -6.13
C ARG A 310 -23.62 3.30 -4.61
N GLN A 311 -22.50 3.39 -3.88
CA GLN A 311 -22.49 3.66 -2.44
C GLN A 311 -23.12 5.01 -2.08
N LEU A 312 -22.98 6.00 -2.96
CA LEU A 312 -23.53 7.34 -2.80
C LEU A 312 -24.95 7.49 -3.36
N GLY A 313 -25.52 6.44 -3.97
CA GLY A 313 -26.85 6.48 -4.59
C GLY A 313 -26.88 7.22 -5.93
N TYR A 314 -25.74 7.39 -6.59
CA TYR A 314 -25.60 8.03 -7.91
C TYR A 314 -25.70 7.01 -9.03
N ALA A 315 -25.97 7.50 -10.24
CA ALA A 315 -25.82 6.70 -11.46
C ALA A 315 -24.34 6.27 -11.62
N ALA A 316 -24.10 5.10 -12.25
CA ALA A 316 -22.77 4.47 -12.34
C ALA A 316 -21.63 5.40 -12.84
N TYR A 317 -21.95 6.36 -13.72
CA TYR A 317 -21.01 7.34 -14.29
C TYR A 317 -21.26 8.78 -13.83
N GLY A 318 -21.94 8.94 -12.69
CA GLY A 318 -22.12 10.23 -12.03
C GLY A 318 -20.76 10.90 -11.80
N LYS A 319 -20.75 12.24 -11.92
CA LYS A 319 -19.58 13.04 -11.57
C LYS A 319 -19.40 12.97 -10.05
N LEU A 320 -18.22 12.58 -9.62
CA LEU A 320 -17.84 12.58 -8.21
C LEU A 320 -17.08 13.86 -7.88
N THR A 321 -17.43 14.48 -6.77
CA THR A 321 -16.75 15.65 -6.20
C THR A 321 -15.94 15.27 -4.98
N LEU A 322 -15.10 16.19 -4.51
CA LEU A 322 -14.31 15.96 -3.31
C LEU A 322 -15.19 15.83 -2.06
N ALA A 323 -16.35 16.51 -2.02
CA ALA A 323 -17.38 16.31 -1.00
C ALA A 323 -17.84 14.87 -0.95
N ASP A 324 -18.13 14.31 -2.12
CA ASP A 324 -18.61 12.95 -2.27
C ASP A 324 -17.57 11.97 -1.74
N ILE A 325 -16.30 12.13 -2.16
CA ILE A 325 -15.19 11.28 -1.69
C ILE A 325 -14.96 11.43 -0.18
N ARG A 326 -15.05 12.63 0.39
CA ARG A 326 -14.91 12.86 1.84
C ARG A 326 -16.11 12.36 2.65
N SER A 327 -17.28 12.24 2.04
CA SER A 327 -18.50 11.79 2.72
C SER A 327 -18.55 10.28 2.93
N LEU A 328 -17.80 9.50 2.14
CA LEU A 328 -17.70 8.04 2.25
C LEU A 328 -17.31 7.63 3.68
N LYS A 329 -17.97 6.60 4.22
CA LYS A 329 -17.73 6.08 5.58
C LYS A 329 -17.15 4.67 5.57
N SER A 330 -17.68 3.86 4.68
CA SER A 330 -17.27 2.50 4.38
C SER A 330 -17.36 2.27 2.87
N LEU A 331 -16.58 1.33 2.37
CA LEU A 331 -16.68 0.90 0.98
C LEU A 331 -16.38 -0.60 0.90
N ASP A 332 -17.26 -1.35 0.26
CA ASP A 332 -17.05 -2.77 -0.01
C ASP A 332 -16.74 -2.94 -1.50
N LEU A 333 -15.51 -3.31 -1.79
CA LEU A 333 -14.98 -3.47 -3.15
C LEU A 333 -14.71 -4.93 -3.49
N ARG A 334 -15.11 -5.87 -2.62
CA ARG A 334 -14.98 -7.30 -2.88
C ARG A 334 -15.83 -7.68 -4.11
N SER A 335 -15.48 -8.80 -4.74
CA SER A 335 -16.10 -9.28 -5.98
C SER A 335 -15.96 -8.33 -7.20
N SER A 336 -15.11 -7.30 -7.13
CA SER A 336 -14.79 -6.39 -8.23
C SER A 336 -13.33 -6.55 -8.67
N ASN A 337 -13.03 -6.43 -9.96
CA ASN A 337 -11.66 -6.52 -10.50
C ASN A 337 -10.91 -5.19 -10.36
N ILE A 338 -10.78 -4.69 -9.13
CA ILE A 338 -10.15 -3.39 -8.82
C ILE A 338 -8.68 -3.59 -8.45
N SER A 339 -7.79 -3.11 -9.32
CA SER A 339 -6.33 -3.25 -9.10
C SER A 339 -5.69 -2.11 -8.31
N ASN A 340 -6.31 -0.93 -8.21
CA ASN A 340 -5.83 0.18 -7.39
C ASN A 340 -6.95 1.12 -6.93
N LEU A 341 -6.67 1.89 -5.89
CA LEU A 341 -7.62 2.82 -5.27
C LEU A 341 -7.41 4.29 -5.66
N ASN A 342 -6.79 4.56 -6.82
CA ASN A 342 -6.51 5.92 -7.27
C ASN A 342 -7.82 6.73 -7.42
N GLY A 343 -7.85 7.92 -6.84
CA GLY A 343 -9.04 8.76 -6.71
C GLY A 343 -9.56 8.85 -5.28
N LEU A 344 -9.16 7.94 -4.38
CA LEU A 344 -9.56 7.96 -2.97
C LEU A 344 -8.59 8.70 -2.03
N GLN A 345 -7.56 9.39 -2.55
CA GLN A 345 -6.58 10.14 -1.76
C GLN A 345 -7.21 11.20 -0.84
N GLY A 346 -8.40 11.69 -1.20
CA GLY A 346 -9.15 12.68 -0.43
C GLY A 346 -10.19 12.10 0.53
N ALA A 347 -10.29 10.77 0.68
CA ALA A 347 -11.37 10.09 1.41
C ALA A 347 -11.20 10.14 2.93
N THR A 348 -11.04 11.35 3.49
CA THR A 348 -10.75 11.54 4.92
C THR A 348 -11.89 11.15 5.86
N GLY A 349 -13.10 10.92 5.35
CA GLY A 349 -14.23 10.39 6.13
C GLY A 349 -14.34 8.87 6.13
N LEU A 350 -13.61 8.18 5.24
CA LEU A 350 -13.63 6.73 5.10
C LEU A 350 -12.90 6.13 6.30
N THR A 351 -13.50 5.12 6.92
CA THR A 351 -12.96 4.50 8.15
C THR A 351 -12.58 3.05 7.94
N ASN A 352 -13.32 2.36 7.07
CA ASN A 352 -13.08 0.97 6.73
C ASN A 352 -13.31 0.73 5.23
N ILE A 353 -12.54 -0.20 4.67
CA ILE A 353 -12.67 -0.63 3.28
C ILE A 353 -12.42 -2.13 3.17
N LYS A 354 -13.26 -2.84 2.40
CA LYS A 354 -13.07 -4.26 2.09
C LYS A 354 -12.56 -4.41 0.65
N VAL A 355 -11.51 -5.20 0.43
CA VAL A 355 -10.85 -5.38 -0.88
C VAL A 355 -10.42 -6.83 -1.09
N ASN A 356 -10.19 -7.22 -2.34
CA ASN A 356 -9.56 -8.50 -2.68
C ASN A 356 -8.04 -8.44 -2.46
N ALA A 357 -7.39 -9.61 -2.33
CA ALA A 357 -5.93 -9.69 -2.29
C ALA A 357 -5.28 -9.07 -3.52
N GLY A 358 -4.15 -8.39 -3.31
CA GLY A 358 -3.37 -7.75 -4.37
C GLY A 358 -3.84 -6.37 -4.83
N THR A 359 -4.96 -5.84 -4.32
CA THR A 359 -5.37 -4.45 -4.62
C THR A 359 -4.32 -3.44 -4.10
N ASN A 360 -3.84 -2.54 -4.96
CA ASN A 360 -2.88 -1.50 -4.56
C ASN A 360 -3.58 -0.39 -3.74
N ILE A 361 -3.23 -0.34 -2.44
CA ILE A 361 -3.81 0.58 -1.45
C ILE A 361 -3.02 1.89 -1.26
N SER A 362 -1.99 2.17 -2.08
CA SER A 362 -1.12 3.36 -1.89
C SER A 362 -1.89 4.68 -1.95
N ALA A 363 -3.02 4.73 -2.63
CA ALA A 363 -3.86 5.92 -2.68
C ALA A 363 -4.51 6.28 -1.34
N ILE A 364 -4.58 5.35 -0.40
CA ILE A 364 -5.19 5.56 0.93
C ILE A 364 -4.18 5.37 2.07
N SER A 365 -2.92 5.05 1.76
CA SER A 365 -1.86 4.90 2.75
C SER A 365 -1.60 6.25 3.43
N GLY A 366 -1.79 6.31 4.75
CA GLY A 366 -1.68 7.54 5.54
C GLY A 366 -3.00 8.20 5.95
N LEU A 367 -4.16 7.68 5.53
CA LEU A 367 -5.47 8.16 5.98
C LEU A 367 -5.98 7.47 7.25
N GLY A 368 -5.29 6.45 7.75
CA GLY A 368 -5.71 5.71 8.95
C GLY A 368 -6.95 4.83 8.74
N ILE A 369 -7.25 4.46 7.49
CA ILE A 369 -8.37 3.59 7.13
C ILE A 369 -8.05 2.13 7.49
N SER A 370 -8.99 1.42 8.12
CA SER A 370 -8.90 -0.02 8.33
C SER A 370 -9.17 -0.75 7.02
N VAL A 371 -8.17 -1.49 6.53
CA VAL A 371 -8.29 -2.31 5.32
C VAL A 371 -8.57 -3.75 5.73
N PHE A 372 -9.64 -4.30 5.20
CA PHE A 372 -10.04 -5.70 5.38
C PHE A 372 -9.86 -6.42 4.03
N VAL A 373 -8.97 -7.41 4.00
CA VAL A 373 -8.68 -8.19 2.79
C VAL A 373 -9.43 -9.52 2.92
N ASP A 374 -10.29 -9.80 1.96
CA ASP A 374 -11.18 -10.95 1.92
C ASP A 374 -11.60 -11.15 0.45
N SER A 375 -11.06 -12.18 -0.19
CA SER A 375 -11.20 -12.40 -1.63
C SER A 375 -12.44 -13.21 -2.02
N ASP A 376 -12.94 -14.08 -1.15
CA ASP A 376 -14.12 -14.92 -1.41
C ASP A 376 -15.42 -14.38 -0.80
N SER A 377 -15.32 -13.28 -0.06
CA SER A 377 -16.42 -12.48 0.48
C SER A 377 -17.21 -13.17 1.58
N ASP A 378 -16.57 -14.00 2.39
CA ASP A 378 -17.20 -14.73 3.49
C ASP A 378 -17.15 -13.99 4.84
N ASP A 379 -16.58 -12.78 4.87
CA ASP A 379 -16.37 -11.93 6.05
C ASP A 379 -15.32 -12.46 7.05
N ILE A 380 -14.49 -13.42 6.67
CA ILE A 380 -13.24 -13.77 7.34
C ILE A 380 -12.08 -13.09 6.62
N ALA A 381 -11.15 -12.52 7.40
CA ALA A 381 -9.98 -11.87 6.81
C ALA A 381 -8.99 -12.93 6.34
N GLU A 382 -8.37 -12.77 5.18
CA GLU A 382 -7.42 -13.78 4.65
C GLU A 382 -6.30 -14.17 5.63
N ALA A 383 -5.86 -13.25 6.48
CA ALA A 383 -4.84 -13.53 7.50
C ALA A 383 -5.30 -14.49 8.61
N SER A 384 -6.59 -14.79 8.68
CA SER A 384 -7.23 -15.68 9.65
C SER A 384 -8.14 -16.69 8.98
N ASP A 385 -8.12 -16.75 7.65
CA ASP A 385 -8.97 -17.60 6.84
C ASP A 385 -8.22 -18.87 6.47
N ASN A 386 -8.75 -20.03 6.85
CA ASN A 386 -8.18 -21.32 6.47
C ASN A 386 -8.55 -21.75 5.04
N CYS A 387 -9.44 -20.99 4.36
CA CYS A 387 -9.72 -21.14 2.94
C CYS A 387 -9.87 -19.78 2.21
N PRO A 388 -8.78 -19.01 1.99
CA PRO A 388 -8.81 -17.63 1.48
C PRO A 388 -9.51 -17.35 0.13
N THR A 389 -9.92 -18.40 -0.58
CA THR A 389 -10.56 -18.32 -1.90
C THR A 389 -11.87 -19.13 -1.98
N ALA A 390 -12.31 -19.75 -0.88
CA ALA A 390 -13.48 -20.60 -0.83
C ALA A 390 -14.29 -20.33 0.45
N SER A 391 -15.36 -19.55 0.30
CA SER A 391 -16.15 -19.02 1.40
C SER A 391 -16.54 -20.07 2.44
N ASN A 392 -16.07 -19.91 3.68
CA ASN A 392 -16.32 -20.82 4.79
C ASN A 392 -16.29 -20.11 6.16
N VAL A 393 -17.32 -19.30 6.42
CA VAL A 393 -17.51 -18.53 7.67
C VAL A 393 -17.32 -19.33 8.97
N ASN A 394 -17.55 -20.64 8.94
CA ASN A 394 -17.42 -21.54 10.10
C ASN A 394 -15.98 -21.98 10.38
N GLN A 395 -15.05 -21.78 9.45
CA GLN A 395 -13.61 -22.05 9.58
C GLN A 395 -13.32 -23.45 10.13
N ILE A 396 -14.12 -24.44 9.72
CA ILE A 396 -13.92 -25.83 10.12
C ILE A 396 -12.63 -26.34 9.46
N ASN A 397 -11.85 -27.06 10.25
CA ASN A 397 -10.65 -27.78 9.86
C ASN A 397 -10.61 -29.04 10.74
N MET A 398 -11.04 -30.16 10.18
CA MET A 398 -11.28 -31.40 10.91
C MET A 398 -9.98 -32.13 11.28
N ASP A 399 -9.00 -32.19 10.39
CA ASP A 399 -7.72 -32.88 10.61
C ASP A 399 -6.62 -31.97 11.20
N GLY A 400 -6.86 -30.66 11.20
CA GLY A 400 -5.98 -29.64 11.76
C GLY A 400 -4.81 -29.28 10.87
N ASP A 401 -4.87 -29.56 9.57
CA ASP A 401 -3.79 -29.26 8.62
C ASP A 401 -3.77 -27.77 8.19
N ALA A 402 -3.07 -27.44 7.09
CA ALA A 402 -2.96 -26.06 6.63
C ALA A 402 -4.20 -25.52 5.90
N TRP A 403 -5.14 -26.39 5.53
CA TRP A 403 -6.31 -26.12 4.71
C TRP A 403 -7.59 -26.31 5.56
N GLY A 404 -8.63 -25.53 5.29
CA GLY A 404 -9.95 -25.79 5.87
C GLY A 404 -10.76 -26.78 5.04
N ASP A 405 -11.75 -27.44 5.66
CA ASP A 405 -12.59 -28.45 5.00
C ASP A 405 -13.19 -27.96 3.67
N ALA A 406 -13.45 -26.65 3.52
CA ALA A 406 -14.06 -26.08 2.33
C ALA A 406 -13.12 -26.04 1.09
N CYS A 407 -11.82 -26.11 1.31
CA CYS A 407 -10.79 -26.03 0.28
C CYS A 407 -9.80 -27.20 0.33
N ASP A 408 -10.07 -28.20 1.17
CA ASP A 408 -9.28 -29.40 1.33
C ASP A 408 -9.88 -30.58 0.53
N SER A 409 -9.00 -31.42 0.00
CA SER A 409 -9.32 -32.62 -0.77
C SER A 409 -9.41 -33.90 0.06
N ASP A 410 -9.00 -33.87 1.34
CA ASP A 410 -8.96 -35.01 2.28
C ASP A 410 -9.27 -34.48 3.69
N ILE A 411 -10.54 -34.17 3.98
CA ILE A 411 -10.88 -33.32 5.13
C ILE A 411 -10.62 -33.98 6.48
N ASP A 412 -10.55 -35.31 6.58
CA ASP A 412 -10.25 -36.01 7.84
C ASP A 412 -8.81 -36.54 7.94
N GLY A 413 -8.00 -36.30 6.91
CA GLY A 413 -6.56 -36.51 6.90
C GLY A 413 -6.13 -37.98 6.97
N ASP A 414 -7.00 -38.90 6.52
CA ASP A 414 -6.75 -40.33 6.59
C ASP A 414 -6.07 -40.92 5.34
N LYS A 415 -5.80 -40.04 4.35
CA LYS A 415 -5.17 -40.30 3.05
C LYS A 415 -6.10 -40.91 2.01
N MET A 416 -7.41 -40.97 2.28
CA MET A 416 -8.43 -41.28 1.28
C MET A 416 -9.09 -39.97 0.84
N PRO A 417 -8.94 -39.53 -0.43
CA PRO A 417 -9.52 -38.27 -0.88
C PRO A 417 -11.05 -38.25 -0.78
N ASN A 418 -11.64 -37.10 -0.44
CA ASN A 418 -13.09 -36.90 -0.28
C ASN A 418 -13.93 -37.46 -1.45
N ILE A 419 -13.41 -37.32 -2.68
CA ILE A 419 -14.06 -37.81 -3.90
C ILE A 419 -14.10 -39.34 -3.95
N TRP A 420 -13.01 -40.00 -3.54
CA TRP A 420 -12.92 -41.45 -3.50
C TRP A 420 -13.82 -42.02 -2.40
N GLU A 421 -13.82 -41.40 -1.22
CA GLU A 421 -14.72 -41.79 -0.14
C GLU A 421 -16.19 -41.66 -0.55
N LEU A 422 -16.57 -40.56 -1.19
CA LEU A 422 -17.93 -40.36 -1.70
C LEU A 422 -18.32 -41.44 -2.70
N GLN A 423 -17.39 -41.82 -3.58
CA GLN A 423 -17.58 -42.86 -4.58
C GLN A 423 -17.90 -44.21 -3.93
N TYR A 424 -17.21 -44.57 -2.84
CA TYR A 424 -17.38 -45.86 -2.14
C TYR A 424 -18.25 -45.77 -0.88
N SER A 425 -18.96 -44.65 -0.69
CA SER A 425 -19.86 -44.40 0.45
C SER A 425 -19.17 -44.51 1.82
N PHE A 426 -17.92 -44.05 1.90
CA PHE A 426 -17.22 -43.77 3.16
C PHE A 426 -17.58 -42.39 3.69
N ASN A 427 -17.26 -42.12 4.95
CA ASN A 427 -17.61 -40.88 5.61
C ASN A 427 -16.38 -39.97 5.66
N GLN A 428 -16.40 -38.95 4.80
CA GLN A 428 -15.38 -37.90 4.66
C GLN A 428 -14.92 -37.24 5.96
N SER A 429 -15.69 -37.35 7.03
CA SER A 429 -15.37 -36.75 8.33
C SER A 429 -14.98 -37.80 9.39
N ASN A 430 -14.54 -38.99 8.97
CA ASN A 430 -14.24 -40.11 9.85
C ASN A 430 -13.02 -40.92 9.40
N ALA A 431 -11.85 -40.41 9.78
CA ALA A 431 -10.55 -41.00 9.53
C ALA A 431 -10.35 -42.46 9.99
N SER A 432 -11.28 -42.98 10.81
CA SER A 432 -11.21 -44.37 11.27
C SER A 432 -11.66 -45.36 10.21
N ASP A 433 -12.49 -44.95 9.23
CA ASP A 433 -12.94 -45.87 8.21
C ASP A 433 -11.83 -46.27 7.23
N ALA A 434 -10.78 -45.46 7.01
CA ALA A 434 -9.54 -45.89 6.34
C ALA A 434 -8.96 -47.21 6.87
N THR A 435 -9.09 -47.47 8.17
CA THR A 435 -8.55 -48.68 8.83
C THR A 435 -9.57 -49.83 8.93
N THR A 436 -10.81 -49.60 8.51
CA THR A 436 -11.82 -50.66 8.46
C THR A 436 -11.63 -51.50 7.19
N ASP A 437 -12.15 -52.72 7.25
CA ASP A 437 -12.16 -53.70 6.17
C ASP A 437 -13.63 -53.88 5.78
N ALA A 438 -14.03 -53.20 4.69
CA ALA A 438 -15.43 -53.00 4.35
C ALA A 438 -16.08 -54.21 3.66
N ASP A 439 -15.31 -55.08 3.02
CA ASP A 439 -15.78 -56.29 2.33
C ASP A 439 -15.24 -57.60 2.93
N THR A 440 -14.50 -57.50 4.03
CA THR A 440 -14.06 -58.60 4.90
C THR A 440 -13.02 -59.54 4.29
N ASP A 441 -12.11 -58.98 3.48
CA ASP A 441 -11.08 -59.70 2.76
C ASP A 441 -9.69 -59.68 3.46
N GLN A 442 -9.60 -59.03 4.64
CA GLN A 442 -8.40 -58.76 5.43
C GLN A 442 -7.52 -57.62 4.90
N MET A 443 -8.03 -56.77 4.01
CA MET A 443 -7.42 -55.54 3.53
C MET A 443 -8.17 -54.33 4.11
N THR A 444 -7.45 -53.27 4.45
CA THR A 444 -8.09 -52.03 4.93
C THR A 444 -8.46 -51.14 3.75
N ASN A 445 -9.52 -50.34 3.86
CA ASN A 445 -9.98 -49.43 2.80
C ASN A 445 -8.84 -48.53 2.25
N LEU A 446 -7.95 -48.03 3.12
CA LEU A 446 -6.78 -47.26 2.70
C LEU A 446 -5.80 -48.10 1.88
N SER A 447 -5.58 -49.37 2.27
CA SER A 447 -4.71 -50.27 1.50
C SER A 447 -5.31 -50.55 0.12
N GLU A 448 -6.63 -50.64 0.02
CA GLU A 448 -7.34 -50.80 -1.25
C GLU A 448 -7.25 -49.58 -2.14
N TYR A 449 -7.41 -48.38 -1.57
CA TYR A 449 -7.12 -47.13 -2.28
C TYR A 449 -5.69 -47.12 -2.86
N LEU A 450 -4.71 -47.57 -2.08
CA LEU A 450 -3.30 -47.64 -2.50
C LEU A 450 -3.03 -48.74 -3.53
N ALA A 451 -3.74 -49.86 -3.48
CA ALA A 451 -3.63 -50.96 -4.43
C ALA A 451 -4.46 -50.74 -5.70
N GLY A 452 -5.42 -49.81 -5.67
CA GLY A 452 -6.35 -49.56 -6.77
C GLY A 452 -7.46 -50.60 -6.88
N THR A 453 -7.71 -51.37 -5.82
CA THR A 453 -8.79 -52.35 -5.73
C THR A 453 -10.11 -51.71 -5.31
N ASN A 454 -11.20 -52.47 -5.31
CA ASN A 454 -12.51 -51.98 -4.95
C ASN A 454 -12.88 -52.36 -3.51
N PRO A 455 -13.00 -51.37 -2.58
CA PRO A 455 -13.23 -51.59 -1.14
C PRO A 455 -14.60 -52.11 -0.75
N ARG A 456 -15.35 -52.63 -1.71
CA ARG A 456 -16.68 -53.20 -1.54
C ARG A 456 -16.76 -54.57 -2.24
N VAL A 457 -15.66 -55.07 -2.75
CA VAL A 457 -15.57 -56.29 -3.56
C VAL A 457 -14.28 -57.01 -3.16
N ASN A 458 -14.44 -58.06 -2.37
CA ASN A 458 -13.35 -58.83 -1.77
C ASN A 458 -12.42 -59.57 -2.75
N ASP A 459 -12.74 -59.55 -4.05
CA ASP A 459 -12.02 -60.18 -5.17
C ASP A 459 -12.25 -59.29 -6.40
N THR A 460 -11.38 -58.29 -6.57
CA THR A 460 -11.56 -57.21 -7.55
C THR A 460 -11.41 -57.71 -8.98
N ASP A 461 -10.50 -58.66 -9.23
CA ASP A 461 -10.19 -59.15 -10.58
C ASP A 461 -10.90 -60.46 -10.95
N THR A 462 -11.58 -61.08 -9.98
CA THR A 462 -12.49 -62.22 -10.09
C THR A 462 -11.82 -63.55 -10.45
N ASP A 463 -10.59 -63.77 -10.02
CA ASP A 463 -9.85 -65.02 -10.24
C ASP A 463 -10.02 -66.08 -9.14
N GLY A 464 -10.67 -65.71 -8.04
CA GLY A 464 -11.01 -66.59 -6.92
C GLY A 464 -10.04 -66.51 -5.74
N LEU A 465 -8.99 -65.70 -5.82
CA LEU A 465 -8.27 -65.21 -4.63
C LEU A 465 -8.89 -63.89 -4.17
N LEU A 466 -8.72 -63.58 -2.89
CA LEU A 466 -9.21 -62.31 -2.34
C LEU A 466 -8.10 -61.26 -2.42
N ASP A 467 -8.43 -59.98 -2.58
CA ASP A 467 -7.43 -58.93 -2.78
C ASP A 467 -6.40 -58.90 -1.63
N GLY A 468 -6.89 -58.97 -0.38
CA GLY A 468 -6.06 -59.04 0.82
C GLY A 468 -5.21 -60.32 0.92
N VAL A 469 -5.64 -61.43 0.31
CA VAL A 469 -4.85 -62.66 0.21
C VAL A 469 -3.74 -62.48 -0.81
N GLU A 470 -4.05 -61.95 -1.98
CA GLU A 470 -3.07 -61.74 -3.05
C GLU A 470 -1.95 -60.82 -2.60
N VAL A 471 -2.30 -59.66 -2.02
CA VAL A 471 -1.32 -58.71 -1.48
C VAL A 471 -0.43 -59.36 -0.40
N LYS A 472 -1.00 -60.22 0.45
CA LYS A 472 -0.25 -60.94 1.50
C LYS A 472 0.76 -61.94 0.93
N PHE A 473 0.43 -62.60 -0.18
CA PHE A 473 1.29 -63.60 -0.83
C PHE A 473 2.14 -63.01 -1.96
N GLY A 474 2.01 -61.71 -2.27
CA GLY A 474 2.80 -61.03 -3.29
C GLY A 474 2.28 -61.25 -4.72
N LEU A 475 1.01 -61.63 -4.86
CA LEU A 475 0.25 -61.65 -6.12
C LEU A 475 -0.34 -60.25 -6.38
N ASN A 476 -0.91 -60.04 -7.57
CA ASN A 476 -1.46 -58.76 -7.99
C ASN A 476 -3.00 -58.83 -8.06
N PRO A 477 -3.73 -58.13 -7.17
CA PRO A 477 -5.21 -58.17 -7.08
C PRO A 477 -5.96 -57.51 -8.25
N LEU A 478 -5.25 -57.23 -9.34
CA LEU A 478 -5.75 -56.65 -10.58
C LEU A 478 -5.34 -57.50 -11.81
N ASP A 479 -4.67 -58.64 -11.61
CA ASP A 479 -4.26 -59.60 -12.65
C ASP A 479 -4.90 -60.96 -12.43
N ASN A 480 -6.09 -61.11 -13.02
CA ASN A 480 -6.94 -62.31 -12.92
C ASN A 480 -6.37 -63.61 -13.52
N THR A 481 -5.09 -63.62 -13.86
CA THR A 481 -4.38 -64.77 -14.41
C THR A 481 -3.38 -65.36 -13.43
N ASP A 482 -2.99 -64.66 -12.36
CA ASP A 482 -1.88 -65.07 -11.52
C ASP A 482 -2.24 -66.14 -10.48
N ALA A 483 -3.50 -66.23 -10.02
CA ALA A 483 -3.97 -67.34 -9.19
C ALA A 483 -3.82 -68.72 -9.86
N ALA A 484 -3.96 -68.74 -11.20
CA ALA A 484 -3.87 -69.95 -12.02
C ALA A 484 -2.45 -70.24 -12.53
N LYS A 485 -1.48 -69.35 -12.29
CA LYS A 485 -0.06 -69.60 -12.60
C LYS A 485 0.51 -70.57 -11.57
N ASP A 486 1.64 -71.17 -11.93
CA ASP A 486 2.45 -72.09 -11.13
C ASP A 486 3.84 -71.44 -11.10
N PHE A 487 4.15 -70.73 -10.02
CA PHE A 487 5.34 -69.86 -9.95
C PHE A 487 6.64 -70.63 -9.76
N ASP A 488 6.59 -71.77 -9.08
CA ASP A 488 7.76 -72.59 -8.77
C ASP A 488 7.87 -73.90 -9.59
N LEU A 489 6.86 -74.17 -10.42
CA LEU A 489 6.78 -75.25 -11.41
C LEU A 489 6.71 -76.64 -10.80
N ASP A 490 6.05 -76.77 -9.66
CA ASP A 490 5.92 -78.03 -8.93
C ASP A 490 4.64 -78.83 -9.29
N GLY A 491 3.74 -78.20 -10.07
CA GLY A 491 2.48 -78.76 -10.54
C GLY A 491 1.24 -78.33 -9.77
N LEU A 492 1.37 -77.45 -8.76
CA LEU A 492 0.26 -76.75 -8.10
C LEU A 492 0.14 -75.32 -8.65
N THR A 493 -1.08 -74.79 -8.72
CA THR A 493 -1.27 -73.35 -9.00
C THR A 493 -1.09 -72.54 -7.72
N ASN A 494 -0.75 -71.26 -7.84
CA ASN A 494 -0.62 -70.34 -6.70
C ASN A 494 -1.86 -70.39 -5.77
N ALA A 495 -3.08 -70.43 -6.34
CA ALA A 495 -4.30 -70.58 -5.55
C ALA A 495 -4.41 -71.95 -4.82
N GLN A 496 -3.94 -73.03 -5.44
CA GLN A 496 -3.92 -74.36 -4.83
C GLN A 496 -2.92 -74.45 -3.68
N GLU A 497 -1.80 -73.75 -3.79
CA GLU A 497 -0.76 -73.66 -2.78
C GLU A 497 -1.21 -72.84 -1.58
N ILE A 498 -1.76 -71.64 -1.80
CA ILE A 498 -2.34 -70.80 -0.75
C ILE A 498 -3.40 -71.57 0.05
N ALA A 499 -4.28 -72.31 -0.63
CA ALA A 499 -5.29 -73.15 0.03
C ALA A 499 -4.70 -74.27 0.89
N ARG A 500 -3.49 -74.76 0.54
CA ARG A 500 -2.75 -75.81 1.27
C ARG A 500 -1.75 -75.27 2.28
N LYS A 501 -1.47 -73.96 2.26
CA LYS A 501 -0.46 -73.26 3.07
C LYS A 501 0.99 -73.67 2.72
N THR A 502 1.21 -74.10 1.49
CA THR A 502 2.55 -74.27 0.90
C THR A 502 3.07 -72.92 0.40
N ASP A 503 4.37 -72.80 0.17
CA ASP A 503 5.02 -71.56 -0.27
C ASP A 503 5.04 -71.47 -1.79
N ILE A 504 4.29 -70.51 -2.35
CA ILE A 504 4.10 -70.31 -3.80
C ILE A 504 5.38 -70.11 -4.63
N ASN A 505 6.52 -69.92 -3.97
CA ASN A 505 7.82 -69.75 -4.63
C ASN A 505 8.82 -70.86 -4.29
N ASN A 506 8.38 -71.94 -3.64
CA ASN A 506 9.25 -73.00 -3.17
C ASN A 506 8.61 -74.38 -3.38
N PRO A 507 9.12 -75.17 -4.33
CA PRO A 507 8.46 -76.39 -4.77
C PRO A 507 8.47 -77.52 -3.72
N ASP A 508 9.15 -77.35 -2.58
CA ASP A 508 9.27 -78.31 -1.48
C ASP A 508 9.23 -77.53 -0.15
N THR A 509 8.03 -77.33 0.39
CA THR A 509 7.79 -76.44 1.54
C THR A 509 8.46 -76.96 2.82
N ASP A 510 8.42 -78.27 3.07
CA ASP A 510 8.90 -78.89 4.30
C ASP A 510 10.32 -79.48 4.24
N ARG A 511 10.92 -79.45 3.05
CA ARG A 511 12.31 -79.80 2.73
C ARG A 511 12.62 -81.27 2.98
N ASP A 512 11.71 -82.16 2.62
CA ASP A 512 11.92 -83.61 2.70
C ASP A 512 12.38 -84.26 1.37
N ASN A 513 12.53 -83.44 0.31
CA ASN A 513 12.88 -83.79 -1.07
C ASN A 513 11.75 -84.38 -1.92
N LEU A 514 10.49 -84.27 -1.50
CA LEU A 514 9.33 -84.39 -2.38
C LEU A 514 8.79 -82.99 -2.68
N SER A 515 8.31 -82.77 -3.90
CA SER A 515 7.65 -81.50 -4.19
C SER A 515 6.23 -81.49 -3.65
N ASP A 516 5.73 -80.32 -3.27
CA ASP A 516 4.39 -80.19 -2.67
C ASP A 516 3.31 -80.75 -3.63
N GLY A 517 3.44 -80.47 -4.92
CA GLY A 517 2.60 -81.03 -5.98
C GLY A 517 2.71 -82.55 -6.14
N ALA A 518 3.89 -83.13 -5.97
CA ALA A 518 4.09 -84.58 -6.00
C ALA A 518 3.43 -85.27 -4.79
N GLU A 519 3.51 -84.64 -3.62
CA GLU A 519 2.89 -85.12 -2.41
C GLU A 519 1.36 -85.06 -2.48
N VAL A 520 0.81 -83.95 -2.95
CA VAL A 520 -0.63 -83.80 -3.18
C VAL A 520 -1.14 -84.86 -4.16
N LEU A 521 -0.41 -85.11 -5.26
CA LEU A 521 -0.74 -86.15 -6.22
C LEU A 521 -0.70 -87.56 -5.60
N ALA A 522 0.20 -87.80 -4.66
CA ALA A 522 0.34 -89.05 -3.91
C ALA A 522 -0.61 -89.18 -2.70
N GLY A 523 -1.39 -88.14 -2.38
CA GLY A 523 -2.27 -88.10 -1.21
C GLY A 523 -1.53 -87.94 0.13
N ARG A 524 -0.34 -87.34 0.11
CA ARG A 524 0.50 -87.00 1.28
C ARG A 524 0.27 -85.56 1.73
N ASN A 525 0.88 -85.19 2.86
CA ASN A 525 0.75 -83.86 3.45
C ASN A 525 2.04 -83.04 3.23
N PRO A 526 2.02 -82.00 2.36
CA PRO A 526 3.21 -81.24 1.96
C PRO A 526 3.78 -80.27 3.02
N LEU A 527 3.36 -80.44 4.27
CA LEU A 527 3.79 -79.62 5.41
C LEU A 527 4.47 -80.45 6.50
N LEU A 528 4.62 -81.75 6.27
CA LEU A 528 5.15 -82.69 7.24
C LEU A 528 6.33 -83.40 6.61
N ASN A 529 7.52 -83.06 7.10
CA ASN A 529 8.74 -83.74 6.69
C ASN A 529 8.62 -85.25 6.96
N GLU A 530 8.27 -85.99 5.91
CA GLU A 530 8.08 -87.42 5.95
C GLU A 530 9.35 -88.05 5.39
N PRO A 531 10.06 -88.91 6.14
CA PRO A 531 11.22 -89.57 5.59
C PRO A 531 10.78 -90.36 4.37
N ALA A 532 11.30 -89.97 3.19
CA ALA A 532 10.99 -90.59 1.92
C ALA A 532 10.95 -92.11 2.11
N LEU A 533 9.75 -92.68 1.99
CA LEU A 533 9.58 -94.12 2.02
C LEU A 533 10.31 -94.60 0.77
N ILE A 534 11.54 -95.09 0.96
CA ILE A 534 12.30 -95.78 -0.08
C ILE A 534 11.42 -96.98 -0.45
N VAL A 535 10.58 -96.81 -1.47
CA VAL A 535 9.90 -97.91 -2.14
C VAL A 535 11.00 -98.64 -2.88
N ILE A 536 11.64 -99.59 -2.20
CA ILE A 536 12.38 -100.66 -2.87
C ILE A 536 11.32 -101.43 -3.66
N ILE A 537 11.17 -101.12 -4.94
CA ILE A 537 10.43 -101.98 -5.88
C ILE A 537 11.17 -103.32 -5.93
N SER A 538 10.74 -104.27 -5.11
CA SER A 538 11.00 -105.69 -5.31
C SER A 538 10.12 -106.14 -6.47
N GLY A 539 10.67 -106.17 -7.69
CA GLY A 539 9.83 -106.47 -8.85
C GLY A 539 10.53 -106.58 -10.20
N LEU A 540 11.76 -107.09 -10.25
CA LEU A 540 12.30 -107.65 -11.49
C LEU A 540 12.80 -109.06 -11.18
N LEU A 541 11.97 -110.05 -11.54
CA LEU A 541 12.33 -111.33 -12.15
C LEU A 541 11.17 -112.31 -11.98
N LEU A 542 10.47 -112.61 -13.09
CA LEU A 542 10.19 -113.99 -13.52
C LEU A 542 9.61 -113.98 -14.95
N ASN A 543 10.43 -114.52 -15.86
CA ASN A 543 10.20 -115.07 -17.20
C ASN A 543 9.67 -114.18 -18.34
#